data_AF-A0A7V5KW09-F1
#
_entry.id   AF-A0A7V5KW09-F1
#
_cell.length_a   1.000
_cell.length_b   1.000
_cell.length_c   1.000
_cell.angle_alpha   90.00
_cell.angle_beta   90.00
_cell.angle_gamma   90.00
#
_symmetry.space_group_name_H-M   'P 1'
#
loop_
_entity.id
_entity.type
_entity.pdbx_description
1 polymer ?
#
loop_
_entity_poly.entity_id
_entity_poly.type
_entity_poly.pdbx_seq_one_letter_code
_entity_poly.pdbx_strand_id
1 'polypeptide(L)' 'MPLQPFAWKESPALIEHLFPVQNISAESCKEQMAGAGKTHTALGSYWKGRKPLILNKAGLLGALLPANDYRLRDLEIFEL' A
#
# COMPACT_ATOMS: atom_id res chain seq x y z
N MET A 1 -4.93 -23.18 12.28
CA MET A 1 -4.57 -23.77 10.97
C MET A 1 -3.18 -23.27 10.61
N PRO A 2 -2.22 -24.14 10.25
CA PRO A 2 -0.90 -23.67 9.82
C PRO A 2 -1.02 -22.93 8.47
N LEU A 3 -0.25 -21.85 8.30
CA LEU A 3 -0.14 -21.15 7.03
C LEU A 3 0.56 -22.08 6.02
N GLN A 4 -0.05 -22.28 4.84
CA GLN A 4 0.57 -23.06 3.77
C GLN A 4 1.53 -22.17 2.96
N PRO A 5 2.82 -22.54 2.82
CA PRO A 5 3.73 -21.83 1.93
C PRO A 5 3.18 -21.80 0.50
N PHE A 6 3.34 -20.66 -0.18
CA PHE A 6 2.96 -20.48 -1.58
C PHE A 6 1.47 -20.71 -1.90
N ALA A 7 0.58 -20.60 -0.91
CA ALA A 7 -0.86 -20.82 -1.09
C ALA A 7 -1.50 -19.98 -2.22
N TRP A 8 -0.93 -18.80 -2.53
CA TRP A 8 -1.43 -17.86 -3.55
C TRP A 8 -0.41 -17.57 -4.64
N LYS A 9 0.52 -18.49 -4.89
CA LYS A 9 1.59 -18.28 -5.88
C LYS A 9 1.06 -17.97 -7.30
N GLU A 10 -0.03 -18.61 -7.69
CA GLU A 10 -0.64 -18.45 -9.02
C GLU A 10 -1.82 -17.45 -9.00
N SER A 11 -2.14 -16.87 -7.85
CA SER A 11 -3.19 -15.86 -7.75
C SER A 11 -2.66 -14.51 -8.25
N PRO A 12 -3.44 -13.78 -9.08
CA PRO A 12 -3.04 -12.45 -9.51
C PRO A 12 -2.95 -11.50 -8.30
N ALA A 13 -2.00 -10.57 -8.34
CA ALA A 13 -1.87 -9.57 -7.29
C ALA A 13 -3.00 -8.54 -7.38
N LEU A 14 -3.42 -8.00 -6.24
CA LEU A 14 -4.50 -7.01 -6.17
C LEU A 14 -4.20 -5.80 -7.08
N ILE A 15 -2.96 -5.31 -7.09
CA ILE A 15 -2.54 -4.14 -7.87
C ILE A 15 -2.70 -4.32 -9.40
N GLU A 16 -2.75 -5.56 -9.90
CA GLU A 16 -2.95 -5.86 -11.32
C GLU A 16 -4.40 -5.62 -11.76
N HIS A 17 -5.34 -5.68 -10.82
CA HIS A 17 -6.77 -5.52 -11.08
C HIS A 17 -7.37 -4.25 -10.47
N LEU A 18 -6.92 -3.87 -9.27
CA LEU A 18 -7.56 -2.85 -8.47
C LEU A 18 -6.54 -2.04 -7.66
N PHE A 19 -6.31 -0.85 -8.22
CA PHE A 19 -5.38 0.20 -7.83
C PHE A 19 -6.00 1.51 -7.29
N PRO A 20 -6.31 1.82 -6.01
CA PRO A 20 -7.00 3.08 -5.67
C PRO A 20 -6.06 4.31 -5.72
N VAL A 21 -5.52 4.60 -6.90
CA VAL A 21 -4.44 5.57 -7.15
C VAL A 21 -4.82 6.98 -6.68
N GLN A 22 -6.07 7.40 -6.88
CA GLN A 22 -6.51 8.74 -6.49
C GLN A 22 -6.44 8.95 -4.98
N ASN A 23 -6.96 7.99 -4.21
CA ASN A 23 -6.95 8.03 -2.75
C ASN A 23 -5.50 7.96 -2.23
N ILE A 24 -4.72 6.99 -2.72
CA ILE A 24 -3.30 6.81 -2.35
C ILE A 24 -2.48 8.07 -2.66
N SER A 25 -2.71 8.71 -3.81
CA SER A 25 -2.03 9.94 -4.21
C SER A 25 -2.34 11.10 -3.26
N ALA A 26 -3.62 11.29 -2.94
CA ALA A 26 -4.05 12.33 -2.01
C ALA A 26 -3.44 12.14 -0.61
N GLU A 27 -3.50 10.92 -0.08
CA GLU A 27 -2.96 10.59 1.23
C GLU A 27 -1.42 10.68 1.26
N SER A 28 -0.75 10.21 0.21
CA SER A 28 0.70 10.37 0.04
C SER A 28 1.13 11.84 0.01
N CYS A 29 0.34 12.69 -0.65
CA CYS A 29 0.58 14.13 -0.69
C CYS A 29 0.41 14.76 0.69
N LYS A 30 -0.67 14.42 1.41
CA LYS A 30 -0.92 14.87 2.79
C LYS A 30 0.25 14.49 3.71
N GLU A 31 0.74 13.25 3.63
CA GLU A 31 1.92 12.82 4.39
C GLU A 31 3.15 13.68 4.05
N GLN A 32 3.39 13.97 2.77
CA GLN A 32 4.51 14.79 2.35
C GLN A 32 4.38 16.27 2.74
N MET A 33 3.16 16.77 2.86
CA MET A 33 2.89 18.16 3.27
C MET A 33 2.80 18.35 4.79
N ALA A 34 2.78 17.27 5.59
CA ALA A 34 2.60 17.34 7.05
C ALA A 34 3.73 18.04 7.83
N GLY A 35 4.85 18.42 7.19
CA GLY A 35 5.94 19.15 7.83
C GLY A 35 6.52 18.44 9.05
N ALA A 36 6.42 19.07 10.22
CA ALA A 36 6.85 18.50 11.51
C ALA A 36 5.95 17.35 12.00
N GLY A 37 4.74 17.20 11.47
CA GLY A 37 3.81 16.12 11.77
C GLY A 37 4.07 14.82 10.99
N LYS A 38 5.16 14.75 10.21
CA LYS A 38 5.54 13.52 9.51
C LYS A 38 5.92 12.43 10.51
N THR A 39 5.37 11.23 10.32
CA THR A 39 5.74 10.02 11.10
C THR A 39 7.22 9.70 10.96
N HIS A 40 7.83 10.01 9.81
CA HIS A 40 9.26 9.86 9.61
C HIS A 40 10.07 10.94 10.32
N THR A 41 11.07 10.52 11.09
CA THR A 41 12.00 11.42 11.77
C THR A 41 12.73 12.35 10.81
N ALA A 42 13.06 13.54 11.32
CA ALA A 42 13.82 14.56 10.59
C ALA A 42 15.22 14.05 10.20
N LEU A 43 15.85 13.20 11.01
CA LEU A 43 17.15 12.58 10.70
C LEU A 43 17.17 11.80 9.37
N GLY A 44 16.01 11.27 8.94
CA GLY A 44 15.90 10.61 7.64
C GLY A 44 15.91 11.57 6.45
N SER A 45 15.82 12.89 6.63
CA SER A 45 15.77 13.89 5.53
C SER A 45 17.04 13.98 4.72
N TYR A 46 18.12 13.44 5.24
CA TYR A 46 19.38 13.30 4.54
C TYR A 46 19.27 12.39 3.29
N TRP A 47 18.34 11.43 3.29
CA TRP A 47 18.12 10.52 2.17
C TRP A 47 17.11 11.14 1.17
N LYS A 48 17.62 11.91 0.21
CA LYS A 48 16.85 12.44 -0.95
C LYS A 48 16.32 11.28 -1.79
N GLY A 49 15.10 10.82 -1.50
CA GLY A 49 14.45 9.71 -2.21
C GLY A 49 13.38 8.96 -1.44
N ARG A 50 13.03 9.41 -0.22
CA ARG A 50 12.03 8.73 0.61
C ARG A 50 10.65 8.77 -0.06
N LYS A 51 10.15 7.59 -0.40
CA LYS A 51 8.75 7.39 -0.77
C LYS A 51 7.88 7.55 0.50
N PRO A 52 6.69 8.18 0.41
CA PRO A 52 5.72 8.22 1.50
C PRO A 52 5.45 6.82 2.08
N LEU A 53 5.31 6.70 3.39
CA LEU A 53 4.95 5.44 4.05
C LEU A 53 3.63 4.89 3.54
N ILE A 54 2.67 5.78 3.28
CA ILE A 54 1.37 5.42 2.72
C ILE A 54 1.55 4.74 1.36
N LEU A 55 2.42 5.29 0.51
CA LEU A 55 2.73 4.70 -0.79
C LEU A 55 3.44 3.34 -0.65
N ASN A 56 4.34 3.19 0.33
CA ASN A 56 5.01 1.92 0.58
C ASN A 56 4.04 0.85 1.12
N LYS A 57 3.16 1.21 2.08
CA LYS A 57 2.10 0.31 2.59
C LYS A 57 1.21 -0.14 1.44
N ALA A 58 0.72 0.81 0.63
CA ALA A 58 -0.13 0.52 -0.50
C ALA A 58 0.54 -0.39 -1.53
N GLY A 59 1.79 -0.10 -1.91
CA GLY A 59 2.54 -0.94 -2.85
C GLY A 59 2.78 -2.35 -2.34
N LEU A 60 3.12 -2.50 -1.06
CA LEU A 60 3.35 -3.81 -0.45
C LEU A 60 2.05 -4.63 -0.38
N LEU A 61 0.96 -4.03 0.12
CA LEU A 61 -0.33 -4.71 0.20
C LEU A 61 -0.88 -5.04 -1.19
N GLY A 62 -0.78 -4.11 -2.14
CA GLY A 62 -1.25 -4.32 -3.51
C GLY A 62 -0.51 -5.46 -4.21
N ALA A 63 0.77 -5.66 -3.91
CA ALA A 63 1.57 -6.74 -4.49
C ALA A 63 1.37 -8.10 -3.79
N LEU A 64 1.00 -8.10 -2.50
CA LEU A 64 0.91 -9.34 -1.70
C LEU A 64 -0.50 -9.88 -1.53
N LEU A 65 -1.52 -9.02 -1.61
CA LEU A 65 -2.91 -9.47 -1.51
C LEU A 65 -3.36 -10.12 -2.82
N PRO A 66 -4.00 -11.29 -2.79
CA PRO A 66 -4.57 -11.90 -3.99
C PRO A 66 -5.82 -11.12 -4.42
N ALA A 67 -6.01 -10.96 -5.73
CA ALA A 67 -7.27 -10.49 -6.29
C ALA A 67 -8.28 -11.65 -6.40
N ASN A 68 -9.49 -11.43 -5.89
CA ASN A 68 -10.59 -12.36 -6.00
C ASN A 68 -11.64 -11.86 -7.01
N ASP A 69 -12.69 -12.66 -7.22
CA ASP A 69 -13.83 -12.25 -8.07
C ASP A 69 -14.65 -11.11 -7.45
N TYR A 70 -14.60 -10.95 -6.12
CA TYR A 70 -15.33 -9.93 -5.36
C TYR A 70 -14.52 -8.64 -5.19
N ARG A 71 -14.22 -7.99 -6.32
CA ARG A 71 -13.37 -6.79 -6.41
C ARG A 71 -13.68 -5.67 -5.40
N LEU A 72 -14.96 -5.36 -5.18
CA LEU A 72 -15.34 -4.31 -4.23
C LEU A 72 -14.95 -4.67 -2.79
N ARG A 73 -15.10 -5.94 -2.41
CA ARG A 73 -14.71 -6.42 -1.09
C ARG A 73 -13.20 -6.44 -0.91
N ASP A 74 -12.46 -6.78 -1.96
CA ASP A 74 -11.00 -6.72 -1.93
C ASP A 74 -10.52 -5.26 -1.75
N LEU A 75 -11.19 -4.30 -2.40
CA LEU A 75 -10.93 -2.86 -2.18
C LEU A 75 -11.26 -2.43 -0.75
N GLU A 76 -12.41 -2.82 -0.21
CA GLU A 76 -12.79 -2.54 1.18
C GLU A 76 -11.74 -3.05 2.16
N ILE A 77 -11.24 -4.27 1.96
CA ILE A 77 -10.18 -4.87 2.80
C ILE A 77 -8.87 -4.11 2.64
N PHE A 78 -8.54 -3.67 1.42
CA PHE A 78 -7.32 -2.92 1.15
C PHE A 78 -7.32 -1.53 1.82
N GLU A 79 -8.47 -0.88 1.93
CA GLU A 79 -8.63 0.46 2.49
C GLU A 79 -8.78 0.50 4.03
N LEU A 80 -8.72 -0.66 4.72
CA LEU A 80 -8.65 -0.76 6.19
C LEU A 80 -7.34 -0.19 6.78
#